data_AF-A0A1D7QLZ4-F1
#
_entry.id   AF-A0A1D7QLZ4-F1
#
_cell.length_a   1.000
_cell.length_b   1.000
_cell.length_c   1.000
_cell.angle_alpha   90.00
_cell.angle_beta   90.00
_cell.angle_gamma   90.00
#
_symmetry.space_group_name_H-M   'P 1'
#
loop_
_entity.id
_entity.type
_entity.pdbx_description
1 polymer ?
#
loop_
_entity_poly.entity_id
_entity_poly.type
_entity_poly.pdbx_seq_one_letter_code
_entity_poly.pdbx_strand_id
1 'polypeptide(L)'
;MVTGGTLGAISGSGLTRTATFTPTPASSGTVSITVAAATYTDAAGNDGGAGTTPALTFDTQSPNAPSAPVLAAASDSGISNSDNITNVTTPVFTGTAEPGSTVTLYDTDGTTVIGTGIATGGNWSITASTLTPGTHTITAKATDAVGNESPAQQDWQ
;
A
#
# COMPACT_ATOMS: atom_id res chain seq x y z
N MET A 1 22.10 -17.26 -5.11
CA MET A 1 20.84 -17.22 -5.90
C MET A 1 19.99 -16.12 -5.30
N VAL A 2 19.44 -15.23 -6.11
CA VAL A 2 18.58 -14.13 -5.66
C VAL A 2 17.17 -14.48 -6.08
N THR A 3 16.24 -14.50 -5.13
CA THR A 3 14.82 -14.78 -5.37
C THR A 3 14.02 -13.51 -5.11
N GLY A 4 13.02 -13.20 -5.95
CA GLY A 4 12.15 -12.04 -5.77
C GLY A 4 12.73 -10.69 -6.22
N GLY A 5 13.80 -10.69 -7.01
CA GLY A 5 14.39 -9.46 -7.55
C GLY A 5 15.71 -9.69 -8.27
N THR A 6 16.44 -8.60 -8.47
CA THR A 6 17.80 -8.61 -9.03
C THR A 6 18.79 -8.05 -8.02
N LEU A 7 20.03 -8.52 -8.06
CA LEU A 7 21.12 -8.00 -7.24
C LEU A 7 22.14 -7.34 -8.16
N GLY A 8 22.45 -6.07 -7.89
CA GLY A 8 23.50 -5.34 -8.58
C GLY A 8 24.89 -5.91 -8.31
N ALA A 9 25.88 -5.37 -9.01
CA ALA A 9 27.27 -5.74 -8.79
C ALA A 9 27.68 -5.51 -7.32
N ILE A 10 28.38 -6.48 -6.75
CA ILE A 10 28.99 -6.32 -5.43
C ILE A 10 30.21 -5.39 -5.58
N SER A 11 30.30 -4.38 -4.74
CA SER A 11 31.40 -3.41 -4.72
C SER A 11 31.95 -3.20 -3.31
N GLY A 12 33.08 -2.53 -3.18
CA GLY A 12 33.74 -2.22 -1.90
C GLY A 12 35.15 -2.81 -1.78
N SER A 13 35.90 -2.34 -0.77
CA SER A 13 37.25 -2.78 -0.43
C SER A 13 37.37 -3.12 1.06
N GLY A 14 38.46 -3.78 1.46
CA GLY A 14 38.62 -4.25 2.85
C GLY A 14 37.54 -5.24 3.26
N LEU A 15 37.02 -5.11 4.48
CA LEU A 15 36.02 -6.01 5.08
C LEU A 15 34.55 -5.65 4.74
N THR A 16 34.31 -4.54 4.03
CA THR A 16 32.96 -4.09 3.72
C THR A 16 32.64 -4.34 2.24
N ARG A 17 31.50 -4.98 1.98
CA ARG A 17 30.94 -5.18 0.64
C ARG A 17 29.53 -4.62 0.59
N THR A 18 29.20 -3.95 -0.51
CA THR A 18 27.89 -3.34 -0.75
C THR A 18 27.32 -3.88 -2.04
N ALA A 19 26.01 -4.15 -2.05
CA ALA A 19 25.25 -4.47 -3.25
C ALA A 19 23.85 -3.87 -3.13
N THR A 20 23.25 -3.51 -4.27
CA THR A 20 21.88 -3.03 -4.33
C THR A 20 20.96 -4.18 -4.73
N PHE A 21 19.98 -4.50 -3.89
CA PHE A 21 18.89 -5.39 -4.27
C PHE A 21 17.72 -4.56 -4.80
N THR A 22 17.22 -4.92 -5.98
CA THR A 22 16.03 -4.33 -6.59
C THR A 22 14.94 -5.39 -6.64
N PRO A 23 13.88 -5.29 -5.80
CA PRO A 23 12.75 -6.20 -5.83
C PRO A 23 12.07 -6.24 -7.20
N THR A 24 11.49 -7.39 -7.55
CA THR A 24 10.57 -7.47 -8.69
C THR A 24 9.31 -6.66 -8.37
N PRO A 25 8.79 -5.82 -9.29
CA PRO A 25 7.54 -5.08 -9.06
C PRO A 25 6.36 -6.00 -8.73
N ALA A 26 5.42 -5.50 -7.93
CA ALA A 26 4.21 -6.22 -7.52
C ALA A 26 4.50 -7.59 -6.88
N SER A 27 5.57 -7.67 -6.10
CA SER A 27 5.95 -8.89 -5.38
C SER A 27 6.33 -8.59 -3.94
N SER A 28 6.21 -9.61 -3.10
CA SER A 28 6.66 -9.62 -1.72
C SER A 28 7.51 -10.85 -1.45
N GLY A 29 8.35 -10.77 -0.42
CA GLY A 29 9.20 -11.88 -0.07
C GLY A 29 10.25 -11.55 0.98
N THR A 30 11.14 -12.52 1.18
CA THR A 30 12.31 -12.40 2.05
C THR A 30 13.56 -12.66 1.23
N VAL A 31 14.56 -11.80 1.38
CA VAL A 31 15.86 -11.93 0.71
C VAL A 31 16.99 -11.87 1.74
N SER A 32 18.06 -12.60 1.49
CA SER A 32 19.34 -12.45 2.18
C SER A 32 20.47 -12.52 1.16
N ILE A 33 21.58 -11.87 1.45
CA ILE A 33 22.78 -11.91 0.62
C ILE A 33 23.79 -12.81 1.31
N THR A 34 24.26 -13.84 0.60
CA THR A 34 25.28 -14.77 1.08
C THR A 34 26.57 -14.56 0.29
N VAL A 35 27.69 -14.51 1.01
CA VAL A 35 29.05 -14.55 0.47
C VAL A 35 29.63 -15.90 0.85
N ALA A 36 30.07 -16.68 -0.14
CA ALA A 36 30.74 -17.96 0.12
C ALA A 36 32.18 -17.72 0.58
N ALA A 37 32.74 -18.66 1.35
CA ALA A 37 34.15 -18.61 1.71
C ALA A 37 35.04 -18.70 0.45
N ALA A 38 36.24 -18.11 0.52
CA ALA A 38 37.24 -18.11 -0.54
C ALA A 38 36.80 -17.49 -1.88
N THR A 39 35.73 -16.70 -1.91
CA THR A 39 35.34 -15.94 -3.13
C THR A 39 36.00 -14.56 -3.20
N TYR A 40 36.86 -14.23 -2.23
CA TYR A 40 37.67 -13.02 -2.19
C TYR A 40 38.93 -13.27 -1.36
N THR A 41 40.00 -12.53 -1.63
CA THR A 41 41.27 -12.60 -0.89
C THR A 41 41.68 -11.23 -0.36
N ASP A 42 42.45 -11.18 0.74
CA ASP A 42 43.09 -9.94 1.18
C ASP A 42 44.39 -9.66 0.39
N ALA A 43 45.05 -8.53 0.68
CA ALA A 43 46.28 -8.13 0.00
C ALA A 43 47.47 -9.06 0.29
N ALA A 44 47.41 -9.86 1.36
CA ALA A 44 48.40 -10.87 1.68
C ALA A 44 48.06 -12.24 1.05
N GLY A 45 46.92 -12.37 0.36
CA GLY A 45 46.48 -13.59 -0.31
C GLY A 45 45.68 -14.53 0.58
N ASN A 46 45.25 -14.11 1.78
CA ASN A 46 44.40 -14.95 2.63
C ASN A 46 42.96 -14.98 2.11
N ASP A 47 42.36 -16.16 2.06
CA ASP A 47 40.95 -16.33 1.67
C ASP A 47 39.98 -15.69 2.68
N GLY A 48 38.96 -15.06 2.14
CA GLY A 48 37.85 -14.49 2.89
C GLY A 48 36.94 -15.57 3.50
N GLY A 49 36.37 -15.27 4.68
CA GLY A 49 35.35 -16.11 5.30
C GLY A 49 33.98 -16.01 4.61
N ALA A 50 33.10 -16.98 4.89
CA ALA A 50 31.71 -16.89 4.48
C ALA A 50 30.95 -15.87 5.34
N GLY A 51 29.89 -15.29 4.77
CA GLY A 51 29.02 -14.35 5.48
C GLY A 51 27.59 -14.40 4.94
N THR A 52 26.61 -14.05 5.78
CA THR A 52 25.21 -13.90 5.37
C THR A 52 24.64 -12.66 6.05
N THR A 53 23.94 -11.81 5.29
CA THR A 53 23.24 -10.67 5.86
C THR A 53 22.02 -11.12 6.66
N PRO A 54 21.50 -10.29 7.58
CA PRO A 54 20.15 -10.49 8.08
C PRO A 54 19.15 -10.62 6.92
N ALA A 55 18.07 -11.35 7.18
CA ALA A 55 16.95 -11.42 6.25
C ALA A 55 16.27 -10.05 6.13
N LEU A 56 16.05 -9.60 4.90
CA LEU A 56 15.27 -8.42 4.56
C LEU A 56 13.94 -8.86 3.98
N THR A 57 12.85 -8.43 4.58
CA THR A 57 11.51 -8.55 4.00
C THR A 57 11.22 -7.36 3.11
N PHE A 58 10.59 -7.59 1.97
CA PHE A 58 10.11 -6.53 1.09
C PHE A 58 8.68 -6.83 0.64
N ASP A 59 7.95 -5.78 0.33
CA ASP A 59 6.63 -5.85 -0.28
C ASP A 59 6.43 -4.62 -1.17
N THR A 60 6.20 -4.89 -2.45
CA THR A 60 5.96 -3.89 -3.50
C THR A 60 4.60 -4.10 -4.17
N GLN A 61 3.75 -4.93 -3.57
CA GLN A 61 2.44 -5.26 -4.11
C GLN A 61 1.41 -4.29 -3.55
N SER A 62 0.89 -3.42 -4.43
CA SER A 62 -0.24 -2.57 -4.07
C SER A 62 -1.47 -3.40 -3.72
N PRO A 63 -2.27 -2.97 -2.73
CA PRO A 63 -3.59 -3.54 -2.50
C PRO A 63 -4.49 -3.29 -3.71
N ASN A 64 -5.51 -4.14 -3.87
CA ASN A 64 -6.57 -3.89 -4.85
C ASN A 64 -7.30 -2.59 -4.50
N ALA A 65 -7.85 -1.92 -5.53
CA ALA A 65 -8.69 -0.75 -5.31
C ALA A 65 -9.89 -1.10 -4.41
N PRO A 66 -10.29 -0.20 -3.48
CA PRO A 66 -11.54 -0.37 -2.73
C PRO A 66 -12.76 -0.49 -3.64
N SER A 67 -13.86 -1.04 -3.12
CA SER A 67 -15.16 -0.89 -3.77
C SER A 67 -15.55 0.58 -3.85
N ALA A 68 -16.48 0.90 -4.75
CA ALA A 68 -17.11 2.22 -4.76
C ALA A 68 -17.68 2.55 -3.37
N PRO A 69 -17.42 3.76 -2.84
CA PRO A 69 -18.07 4.24 -1.63
C PRO A 69 -19.58 4.24 -1.79
N VAL A 70 -20.27 3.61 -0.85
CA VAL A 70 -21.73 3.60 -0.77
C VAL A 70 -22.16 4.46 0.40
N LEU A 71 -23.10 5.39 0.16
CA LEU A 71 -23.70 6.20 1.21
C LEU A 71 -24.45 5.29 2.18
N ALA A 72 -24.13 5.34 3.47
CA ALA A 72 -24.80 4.52 4.46
C ALA A 72 -26.29 4.89 4.55
N ALA A 73 -27.18 3.93 4.80
CA ALA A 73 -28.63 4.17 4.84
C ALA A 73 -29.07 5.21 5.89
N ALA A 74 -28.30 5.43 6.96
CA ALA A 74 -28.56 6.49 7.94
C ALA A 74 -28.07 7.87 7.49
N SER A 75 -27.24 7.91 6.45
CA SER A 75 -26.73 9.12 5.81
C SER A 75 -27.42 9.43 4.50
N ASP A 76 -28.05 8.48 3.82
CA ASP A 76 -29.00 8.74 2.72
C ASP A 76 -30.32 9.22 3.33
N SER A 77 -30.61 10.51 3.19
CA SER A 77 -31.63 11.19 4.01
C SER A 77 -32.39 12.27 3.24
N GLY A 78 -33.59 12.58 3.75
CA GLY A 78 -34.48 13.55 3.11
C GLY A 78 -35.73 12.83 2.61
N ILE A 79 -35.93 12.84 1.29
CA ILE A 79 -37.13 12.25 0.66
C ILE A 79 -37.03 10.72 0.62
N SER A 80 -35.82 10.20 0.36
CA SER A 80 -35.51 8.78 0.30
C SER A 80 -34.31 8.45 1.19
N ASN A 81 -34.06 7.17 1.38
CA ASN A 81 -32.85 6.62 2.01
C ASN A 81 -32.11 5.64 1.08
N SER A 82 -32.33 5.81 -0.22
CA SER A 82 -31.76 4.96 -1.26
C SER A 82 -31.61 5.69 -2.60
N ASP A 83 -31.63 7.03 -2.62
CA ASP A 83 -31.45 7.83 -3.83
C ASP A 83 -30.08 8.53 -3.90
N ASN A 84 -29.22 8.27 -2.90
CA ASN A 84 -27.91 8.89 -2.71
C ASN A 84 -27.96 10.41 -2.52
N ILE A 85 -29.10 10.95 -2.03
CA ILE A 85 -29.25 12.35 -1.68
C ILE A 85 -29.28 12.47 -0.15
N THR A 86 -28.64 13.51 0.39
CA THR A 86 -28.54 13.68 1.84
C THR A 86 -28.65 15.14 2.27
N ASN A 87 -29.24 15.34 3.44
CA ASN A 87 -29.16 16.60 4.20
C ASN A 87 -28.15 16.54 5.37
N VAL A 88 -27.44 15.42 5.51
CA VAL A 88 -26.36 15.24 6.49
C VAL A 88 -25.07 15.80 5.90
N THR A 89 -24.50 16.82 6.55
CA THR A 89 -23.27 17.48 6.06
C THR A 89 -22.00 16.68 6.34
N THR A 90 -22.05 15.69 7.24
CA THR A 90 -20.95 14.74 7.53
C THR A 90 -21.42 13.31 7.32
N PRO A 91 -21.72 12.90 6.07
CA PRO A 91 -22.28 11.58 5.78
C PRO A 91 -21.29 10.46 6.10
N VAL A 92 -21.82 9.27 6.36
CA VAL A 92 -21.04 8.05 6.50
C VAL A 92 -21.05 7.30 5.17
N PHE A 93 -19.86 6.95 4.68
CA PHE A 93 -19.68 6.06 3.55
C PHE A 93 -19.18 4.69 4.02
N THR A 94 -19.58 3.66 3.30
CA THR A 94 -19.20 2.28 3.54
C THR A 94 -18.69 1.62 2.27
N GLY A 95 -17.93 0.54 2.43
CA GLY A 95 -17.46 -0.27 1.32
C GLY A 95 -16.53 -1.38 1.79
N THR A 96 -15.82 -1.98 0.83
CA THR A 96 -14.84 -3.03 1.06
C THR A 96 -13.45 -2.64 0.57
N ALA A 97 -12.42 -3.16 1.20
CA ALA A 97 -11.02 -3.07 0.78
C ALA A 97 -10.23 -4.25 1.35
N GLU A 98 -8.93 -4.34 1.06
CA GLU A 98 -8.09 -5.37 1.66
C GLU A 98 -8.10 -5.27 3.20
N PRO A 99 -8.36 -6.37 3.93
CA PRO A 99 -8.38 -6.34 5.39
C PRO A 99 -7.09 -5.79 6.00
N GLY A 100 -7.20 -4.84 6.93
CA GLY A 100 -6.08 -4.19 7.58
C GLY A 100 -5.49 -3.00 6.81
N SER A 101 -5.91 -2.77 5.56
CA SER A 101 -5.52 -1.57 4.82
C SER A 101 -6.22 -0.32 5.37
N THR A 102 -5.54 0.81 5.24
CA THR A 102 -6.11 2.14 5.49
C THR A 102 -6.82 2.62 4.25
N VAL A 103 -8.11 2.91 4.35
CA VAL A 103 -8.91 3.49 3.27
C VAL A 103 -8.99 5.00 3.46
N THR A 104 -8.70 5.75 2.40
CA THR A 104 -8.80 7.21 2.35
C THR A 104 -9.88 7.60 1.35
N LEU A 105 -10.82 8.46 1.78
CA LEU A 105 -11.85 9.04 0.93
C LEU A 105 -11.42 10.38 0.38
N TYR A 106 -11.72 10.61 -0.89
CA TYR A 106 -11.47 11.85 -1.61
C TYR A 106 -12.76 12.41 -2.21
N ASP A 107 -12.88 13.73 -2.22
CA ASP A 107 -13.95 14.44 -2.93
C ASP A 107 -13.69 14.44 -4.46
N THR A 108 -14.51 15.18 -5.18
CA THR A 108 -14.67 15.27 -6.63
C THR A 108 -13.38 15.63 -7.37
N ASP A 109 -12.46 16.34 -6.74
CA ASP A 109 -11.16 16.68 -7.32
C ASP A 109 -10.16 15.49 -7.33
N GLY A 110 -10.50 14.40 -6.63
CA GLY A 110 -9.65 13.22 -6.45
C GLY A 110 -8.43 13.44 -5.55
N THR A 111 -8.33 14.59 -4.87
CA THR A 111 -7.17 14.98 -4.05
C THR A 111 -7.52 15.50 -2.66
N THR A 112 -8.69 16.14 -2.49
CA THR A 112 -9.17 16.62 -1.20
C THR A 112 -9.59 15.44 -0.35
N VAL A 113 -8.80 15.14 0.69
CA VAL A 113 -9.12 14.08 1.65
C VAL A 113 -10.29 14.52 2.53
N ILE A 114 -11.34 13.71 2.56
CA ILE A 114 -12.54 13.95 3.36
C ILE A 114 -12.73 12.91 4.46
N GLY A 115 -11.93 11.86 4.52
CA GLY A 115 -12.02 10.88 5.60
C GLY A 115 -11.00 9.77 5.47
N THR A 116 -10.71 9.10 6.59
CA THR A 116 -9.86 7.90 6.64
C THR A 116 -10.42 6.87 7.60
N GLY A 117 -10.15 5.60 7.36
CA GLY A 117 -10.54 4.51 8.25
C GLY A 117 -9.83 3.20 7.90
N ILE A 118 -9.95 2.19 8.76
CA ILE A 118 -9.32 0.88 8.54
C ILE A 118 -10.36 -0.13 8.06
N ALA A 119 -10.04 -0.90 7.03
CA ALA A 119 -10.87 -2.01 6.59
C ALA A 119 -10.75 -3.21 7.57
N THR A 120 -11.70 -3.32 8.50
CA THR A 120 -11.72 -4.39 9.49
C THR A 120 -12.48 -5.60 8.96
N GLY A 121 -11.80 -6.74 8.82
CA GLY A 121 -12.38 -7.94 8.19
C GLY A 121 -12.80 -7.70 6.73
N GLY A 122 -12.17 -6.73 6.06
CA GLY A 122 -12.43 -6.35 4.67
C GLY A 122 -13.52 -5.28 4.48
N ASN A 123 -14.22 -4.87 5.54
CA ASN A 123 -15.25 -3.83 5.50
C ASN A 123 -14.75 -2.55 6.15
N TRP A 124 -15.15 -1.40 5.60
CA TRP A 124 -14.86 -0.09 6.19
C TRP A 124 -16.12 0.77 6.28
N SER A 125 -16.11 1.68 7.26
CA SER A 125 -17.15 2.69 7.50
C SER A 125 -16.43 3.97 7.91
N ILE A 126 -16.59 5.03 7.12
CA ILE A 126 -15.87 6.29 7.28
C ILE A 126 -16.88 7.43 7.31
N THR A 127 -16.86 8.22 8.39
CA THR A 127 -17.56 9.50 8.46
C THR A 127 -16.74 10.54 7.71
N ALA A 128 -17.33 11.17 6.69
CA ALA A 128 -16.70 12.26 5.97
C ALA A 128 -16.63 13.53 6.82
N SER A 129 -15.65 14.38 6.53
CA SER A 129 -15.62 15.78 6.93
C SER A 129 -16.81 16.52 6.32
N THR A 130 -17.05 17.75 6.81
CA THR A 130 -18.18 18.55 6.36
C THR A 130 -18.11 18.82 4.86
N LEU A 131 -19.10 18.31 4.12
CA LEU A 131 -19.32 18.60 2.72
C LEU A 131 -20.25 19.80 2.56
N THR A 132 -19.93 20.68 1.62
CA THR A 132 -20.78 21.82 1.26
C THR A 132 -21.98 21.37 0.43
N PRO A 133 -23.08 22.14 0.35
CA PRO A 133 -24.17 21.80 -0.56
C PRO A 133 -23.69 21.72 -2.01
N GLY A 134 -23.99 20.62 -2.69
CA GLY A 134 -23.62 20.40 -4.08
C GLY A 134 -23.56 18.92 -4.47
N THR A 135 -23.24 18.65 -5.73
CA THR A 135 -22.93 17.30 -6.20
C THR A 135 -21.49 16.96 -5.82
N HIS A 136 -21.29 15.80 -5.22
CA HIS A 136 -19.97 15.27 -4.88
C HIS A 136 -19.76 13.90 -5.54
N THR A 137 -18.58 13.69 -6.12
CA THR A 137 -18.13 12.37 -6.58
C THR A 137 -17.10 11.85 -5.60
N ILE A 138 -17.51 10.92 -4.74
CA ILE A 138 -16.64 10.37 -3.69
C ILE A 138 -15.88 9.17 -4.21
N THR A 139 -14.56 9.18 -4.04
CA THR A 139 -13.69 8.06 -4.42
C THR A 139 -12.89 7.56 -3.23
N ALA A 140 -12.39 6.33 -3.32
CA ALA A 140 -11.57 5.72 -2.28
C ALA A 140 -10.26 5.13 -2.84
N LYS A 141 -9.20 5.19 -2.03
CA LYS A 141 -7.95 4.45 -2.20
C LYS A 141 -7.61 3.69 -0.92
N ALA A 142 -6.90 2.58 -1.04
CA ALA A 142 -6.37 1.83 0.09
C ALA A 142 -4.84 1.94 0.14
N THR A 143 -4.29 1.98 1.34
CA THR A 143 -2.86 1.87 1.62
C THR A 143 -2.65 0.65 2.52
N ASP A 144 -1.78 -0.27 2.13
CA ASP A 144 -1.46 -1.46 2.93
C ASP A 144 -0.63 -1.11 4.19
N ALA A 145 -0.25 -2.13 4.95
CA ALA A 145 0.50 -1.96 6.21
C ALA A 145 1.95 -1.47 6.02
N VAL A 146 2.51 -1.59 4.81
CA VAL A 146 3.90 -1.19 4.49
C VAL A 146 3.97 0.08 3.63
N GLY A 147 2.81 0.64 3.26
CA GLY A 147 2.69 1.91 2.55
C GLY A 147 2.47 1.79 1.04
N ASN A 148 2.22 0.61 0.47
CA ASN A 148 1.84 0.54 -0.94
C ASN A 148 0.40 1.02 -1.11
N GLU A 149 0.17 1.88 -2.09
CA GLU A 149 -1.16 2.45 -2.39
C GLU A 149 -1.85 1.71 -3.54
N SER A 150 -3.16 1.55 -3.44
CA SER A 150 -4.00 1.07 -4.52
C SER A 150 -4.18 2.16 -5.60
N PRO A 151 -4.56 1.78 -6.83
CA PRO A 151 -5.28 2.68 -7.71
C PRO A 151 -6.54 3.24 -7.03
N ALA A 152 -7.08 4.35 -7.55
CA ALA A 152 -8.45 4.74 -7.20
C ALA A 152 -9.43 3.63 -7.62
N GLN A 153 -10.53 3.50 -6.88
CA GLN A 153 -11.72 2.76 -7.30
C GLN A 153 -11.97 2.97 -8.81
N GLN A 154 -12.16 1.87 -9.54
CA GLN A 154 -12.65 1.93 -10.92
C GLN A 154 -14.18 1.83 -10.94
N ASP A 155 -14.81 2.76 -11.62
CA ASP A 155 -16.23 2.66 -11.95
C ASP A 155 -16.35 1.81 -13.23
N TRP A 156 -16.95 0.62 -13.13
CA TRP A 156 -17.19 -0.22 -14.30
C TRP A 156 -18.41 0.36 -15.03
N GLN A 157 -18.19 1.14 -16.08
CA GLN A 157 -19.21 1.45 -17.08
C GLN A 157 -19.24 0.38 -18.17
#